data_AF-A0A9D1U2I5-F1
#
_entry.id   AF-A0A9D1U2I5-F1
#
_cell.length_a   1.000
_cell.length_b   1.000
_cell.length_c   1.000
_cell.angle_alpha   90.00
_cell.angle_beta   90.00
_cell.angle_gamma   90.00
#
_symmetry.space_group_name_H-M   'P 1'
#
loop_
_entity.id
_entity.type
_entity.pdbx_description
1 polymer ?
#
loop_
_entity_poly.entity_id
_entity_poly.type
_entity_poly.pdbx_seq_one_letter_code
_entity_poly.pdbx_strand_id
1 'polypeptide(L)'
;MGRKGGIASGAARRRKKSMKQKMQLLLSLPAAGNDQAELAAMGVEPGDMDNEMVLIKALFLSAAEGDTKAFDRIQDVLGRTVAREELALKKQEAKRRAASGEDTQAMKKAVELLGEIESAID
;
A
#
# COMPACT_ATOMS: atom_id res chain seq x y z
N MET A 1 11.70 8.05 48.50
CA MET A 1 12.48 8.64 47.39
C MET A 1 11.88 8.46 45.99
N GLY A 2 10.88 7.58 45.73
CA GLY A 2 10.44 7.27 44.35
C GLY A 2 9.59 8.33 43.60
N ARG A 3 8.85 9.19 44.30
CA ARG A 3 7.83 10.06 43.67
C ARG A 3 8.43 11.24 42.87
N LYS A 4 9.51 11.86 43.37
CA LYS A 4 10.24 12.93 42.67
C LYS A 4 11.01 12.40 41.45
N GLY A 5 11.57 11.19 41.53
CA GLY A 5 12.27 10.53 40.42
C GLY A 5 11.35 10.17 39.25
N GLY A 6 10.12 9.70 39.54
CA GLY A 6 9.12 9.40 38.52
C GLY A 6 8.66 10.64 37.74
N ILE A 7 8.46 11.77 38.42
CA ILE A 7 8.07 13.06 37.80
C ILE A 7 9.20 13.59 36.91
N ALA A 8 10.43 13.58 37.41
CA ALA A 8 11.61 14.03 36.64
C ALA A 8 11.87 13.13 35.43
N SER A 9 11.75 11.81 35.58
CA SER A 9 11.88 10.84 34.48
C SER A 9 10.76 11.00 33.44
N GLY A 10 9.52 11.24 33.88
CA GLY A 10 8.40 11.55 32.98
C GLY A 10 8.62 12.86 32.21
N ALA A 11 9.11 13.91 32.87
CA ALA A 11 9.45 15.18 32.22
C ALA A 11 10.63 15.03 31.24
N ALA A 12 11.63 14.23 31.58
CA ALA A 12 12.76 13.91 30.72
C ALA A 12 12.34 13.07 29.50
N ARG A 13 11.44 12.09 29.67
CA ARG A 13 10.85 11.31 28.56
C ARG A 13 9.99 12.19 27.66
N ARG A 14 9.19 13.11 28.23
CA ARG A 14 8.46 14.12 27.45
C ARG A 14 9.39 15.05 26.67
N ARG A 15 10.55 15.43 27.23
CA ARG A 15 11.61 16.19 26.52
C ARG A 15 12.33 15.36 25.45
N LYS A 16 12.55 14.06 25.70
CA LYS A 16 13.19 13.10 24.78
C LYS A 16 12.18 12.40 23.85
N LYS A 17 11.04 13.03 23.51
CA LYS A 17 10.16 12.47 22.48
C LYS A 17 10.98 12.22 21.22
N SER A 18 10.94 11.00 20.71
CA SER A 18 11.60 10.65 19.45
C SER A 18 10.98 11.45 18.30
N MET A 19 11.69 11.56 17.18
CA MET A 19 11.15 12.20 15.98
C MET A 19 9.80 11.58 15.58
N LYS A 20 9.67 10.25 15.66
CA LYS A 20 8.42 9.53 15.43
C LYS A 20 7.30 9.99 16.36
N GLN A 21 7.56 10.12 17.65
CA GLN A 21 6.55 10.57 18.62
C GLN A 21 6.15 12.03 18.43
N LYS A 22 7.08 12.88 17.99
CA LYS A 22 6.77 14.27 17.63
C LYS A 22 5.91 14.35 16.38
N MET A 23 6.23 13.54 15.37
CA MET A 23 5.43 13.45 14.14
C MET A 23 4.02 12.94 14.43
N GLN A 24 3.87 11.84 15.18
CA GLN A 24 2.56 11.32 15.58
C GLN A 24 1.74 12.35 16.34
N LEU A 25 2.37 13.10 17.26
CA LEU A 25 1.69 14.20 17.93
C LEU A 25 1.25 15.28 16.93
N LEU A 26 2.13 15.69 16.01
CA LEU A 26 1.80 16.75 15.05
C LEU A 26 0.62 16.33 14.16
N LEU A 27 0.65 15.10 13.64
CA LEU A 27 -0.41 14.55 12.78
C LEU A 27 -1.76 14.48 13.50
N SER A 28 -1.79 14.14 14.79
CA SER A 28 -3.02 14.02 15.56
C SER A 28 -3.59 15.35 16.08
N LEU A 29 -2.90 16.49 15.88
CA LEU A 29 -3.42 17.79 16.31
C LEU A 29 -4.48 18.28 15.32
N PRO A 30 -5.50 19.03 15.78
CA PRO A 30 -6.48 19.65 14.90
C PRO A 30 -5.81 20.48 13.81
N ALA A 31 -6.37 20.43 12.61
CA ALA A 31 -6.01 21.32 11.51
C ALA A 31 -6.21 22.79 11.93
N ALA A 32 -5.50 23.73 11.30
CA ALA A 32 -5.54 25.13 11.68
C ALA A 32 -6.03 26.03 10.53
N GLY A 33 -6.77 27.08 10.86
CA GLY A 33 -7.15 28.14 9.92
C GLY A 33 -7.87 27.62 8.68
N ASN A 34 -7.33 27.96 7.51
CA ASN A 34 -7.94 27.63 6.21
C ASN A 34 -8.11 26.12 6.01
N ASP A 35 -7.22 25.30 6.57
CA ASP A 35 -7.32 23.85 6.41
C ASP A 35 -8.61 23.29 7.03
N GLN A 36 -9.08 23.82 8.16
CA GLN A 36 -10.37 23.42 8.73
C GLN A 36 -11.53 23.80 7.83
N ALA A 37 -11.50 25.01 7.25
CA ALA A 37 -12.57 25.47 6.37
C ALA A 37 -12.63 24.65 5.07
N GLU A 38 -11.48 24.30 4.51
CA GLU A 38 -11.38 23.44 3.33
C GLU A 38 -11.86 22.02 3.61
N LEU A 39 -11.46 21.43 4.75
CA LEU A 39 -11.94 20.11 5.17
C LEU A 39 -13.45 20.10 5.43
N ALA A 40 -13.99 21.16 6.06
CA ALA A 40 -15.42 21.32 6.25
C ALA A 40 -16.17 21.41 4.91
N ALA A 41 -15.63 22.14 3.93
CA ALA A 41 -16.21 22.23 2.59
C ALA A 41 -16.21 20.88 1.85
N MET A 42 -15.26 19.99 2.17
CA MET A 42 -15.22 18.61 1.67
C MET A 42 -16.14 17.65 2.45
N GLY A 43 -16.83 18.13 3.50
CA GLY A 43 -17.75 17.32 4.30
C GLY A 43 -17.08 16.45 5.37
N VAL A 44 -15.82 16.73 5.72
CA VAL A 44 -15.16 16.05 6.84
C VAL A 44 -15.81 16.48 8.15
N GLU A 45 -16.04 15.55 9.07
CA GLU A 45 -16.60 15.87 10.38
C GLU A 45 -15.59 16.60 11.26
N PRO A 46 -16.00 17.55 12.13
CA PRO A 46 -15.08 18.30 12.99
C PRO A 46 -14.16 17.43 13.86
N GLY A 47 -14.57 16.22 14.21
CA GLY A 47 -13.77 15.27 14.98
C GLY A 47 -12.59 14.68 14.21
N ASP A 48 -12.66 14.67 12.87
CA ASP A 48 -11.67 14.09 11.98
C ASP A 48 -10.82 15.16 11.27
N MET A 49 -10.99 16.44 11.62
CA MET A 49 -10.21 17.56 11.06
C MET A 49 -8.86 17.72 11.76
N ASP A 50 -7.96 16.76 11.56
CA ASP A 50 -6.58 16.81 12.06
C ASP A 50 -5.55 17.04 10.93
N ASN A 51 -4.29 17.23 11.32
CA ASN A 51 -3.20 17.46 10.37
C ASN A 51 -2.93 16.22 9.49
N GLU A 52 -3.28 15.01 9.92
CA GLU A 52 -3.22 13.82 9.08
C GLU A 52 -4.22 13.93 7.92
N MET A 53 -5.45 14.33 8.21
CA MET A 53 -6.48 14.55 7.20
C MET A 53 -6.09 15.65 6.20
N VAL A 54 -5.38 16.69 6.65
CA VAL A 54 -4.83 17.72 5.74
C VAL A 54 -3.85 17.12 4.73
N LEU A 55 -2.99 16.18 5.14
CA LEU A 55 -2.06 15.51 4.23
C LEU A 55 -2.79 14.59 3.25
N ILE A 56 -3.83 13.89 3.71
CA ILE A 56 -4.67 13.05 2.84
C ILE A 56 -5.41 13.91 1.80
N LYS A 57 -5.97 15.06 2.21
CA LYS A 57 -6.56 16.05 1.31
C LYS A 57 -5.56 16.49 0.24
N ALA A 58 -4.35 16.89 0.64
CA ALA A 58 -3.34 17.36 -0.30
C ALA A 58 -2.98 16.26 -1.33
N LEU A 59 -2.78 15.03 -0.86
CA LEU A 59 -2.50 13.88 -1.73
C LEU A 59 -3.65 13.61 -2.71
N PHE A 60 -4.89 13.67 -2.23
CA PHE A 60 -6.09 13.52 -3.05
C PHE A 60 -6.19 14.59 -4.13
N LEU A 61 -5.98 15.87 -3.77
CA LEU A 61 -6.03 16.98 -4.72
C LEU A 61 -4.93 16.87 -5.79
N SER A 62 -3.70 16.54 -5.41
CA SER A 62 -2.62 16.30 -6.38
C SER A 62 -2.95 15.17 -7.36
N ALA A 63 -3.55 14.07 -6.87
CA ALA A 63 -3.99 12.98 -7.73
C ALA A 63 -5.14 13.41 -8.66
N ALA A 64 -6.09 14.20 -8.16
CA ALA A 64 -7.21 14.74 -8.95
C ALA A 64 -6.74 15.71 -10.05
N GLU A 65 -5.64 16.43 -9.82
CA GLU A 65 -4.98 17.29 -10.80
C GLU A 65 -4.10 16.52 -11.81
N GLY A 66 -3.97 15.21 -11.65
CA GLY A 66 -3.28 14.33 -12.59
C GLY A 66 -1.88 13.89 -12.18
N ASP A 67 -1.45 14.11 -10.93
CA ASP A 67 -0.22 13.51 -10.42
C ASP A 67 -0.40 11.99 -10.27
N THR A 68 0.14 11.26 -11.25
CA THR A 68 0.07 9.80 -11.29
C THR A 68 0.81 9.13 -10.14
N LYS A 69 1.85 9.77 -9.57
CA LYS A 69 2.55 9.25 -8.39
C LYS A 69 1.70 9.40 -7.13
N ALA A 70 0.99 10.52 -6.99
CA ALA A 70 0.02 10.71 -5.92
C ALA A 70 -1.10 9.66 -6.02
N PHE A 71 -1.60 9.42 -7.24
CA PHE A 71 -2.58 8.36 -7.51
C PHE A 71 -2.06 6.97 -7.12
N ASP A 72 -0.86 6.59 -7.58
CA ASP A 72 -0.23 5.31 -7.23
C ASP A 72 -0.08 5.18 -5.70
N ARG A 73 0.33 6.26 -5.02
CA ARG A 73 0.44 6.27 -3.56
C ARG A 73 -0.90 6.06 -2.85
N ILE A 74 -1.99 6.61 -3.38
CA ILE A 74 -3.35 6.34 -2.88
C ILE A 74 -3.69 4.86 -3.08
N GLN A 75 -3.38 4.27 -4.24
CA GLN A 75 -3.60 2.83 -4.47
C GLN A 75 -2.82 1.97 -3.47
N ASP A 76 -1.58 2.35 -3.13
CA ASP A 76 -0.78 1.66 -2.11
C ASP A 76 -1.41 1.74 -0.72
N VAL A 77 -1.85 2.93 -0.30
CA VAL A 77 -2.52 3.13 0.99
C VAL A 77 -3.80 2.29 1.07
N LEU A 78 -4.51 2.15 -0.04
CA LEU A 78 -5.72 1.32 -0.14
C LEU A 78 -5.42 -0.19 -0.33
N GLY A 79 -4.15 -0.59 -0.39
CA GLY A 79 -3.76 -1.99 -0.61
C GLY A 79 -4.14 -2.56 -1.99
N ARG A 80 -4.38 -1.69 -2.99
CA ARG A 80 -4.81 -2.09 -4.34
C ARG A 80 -3.66 -2.48 -5.26
N THR A 81 -2.41 -2.30 -4.82
CA THR A 81 -1.21 -2.65 -5.58
C THR A 81 -0.81 -4.13 -5.53
N VAL A 82 -1.39 -4.95 -4.64
CA VAL A 82 -1.16 -6.41 -4.60
C VAL A 82 -1.51 -7.07 -5.94
N ALA A 83 -2.55 -6.57 -6.61
CA ALA A 83 -2.91 -7.02 -7.95
C ALA A 83 -1.79 -6.78 -8.98
N ARG A 84 -0.94 -5.76 -8.81
CA ARG A 84 0.15 -5.42 -9.72
C ARG A 84 1.35 -6.34 -9.53
N GLU A 85 1.72 -6.64 -8.29
CA GLU A 85 2.82 -7.56 -7.96
C GLU A 85 2.47 -9.02 -8.32
N GLU A 86 1.26 -9.47 -7.98
CA GLU A 86 0.78 -10.79 -8.39
C GLU A 86 0.71 -10.93 -9.92
N LEU A 87 0.27 -9.89 -10.63
CA LEU A 87 0.24 -9.89 -12.09
C LEU A 87 1.65 -9.87 -12.69
N ALA A 88 2.59 -9.16 -12.06
CA ALA A 88 3.99 -9.16 -12.48
C ALA A 88 4.64 -10.53 -12.30
N LEU A 89 4.42 -11.19 -11.15
CA LEU A 89 4.87 -12.55 -10.88
C LEU A 89 4.24 -13.55 -11.86
N LYS A 90 2.92 -13.51 -12.06
CA LYS A 90 2.22 -14.37 -13.03
C LYS A 90 2.72 -14.16 -14.46
N LYS A 91 3.01 -12.91 -14.87
CA LYS A 91 3.60 -12.62 -16.19
C LYS A 91 5.03 -13.15 -16.30
N GLN A 92 5.82 -13.07 -15.24
CA GLN A 92 7.19 -13.59 -15.22
C GLN A 92 7.20 -15.13 -15.25
N GLU A 93 6.31 -15.77 -14.50
CA GLU A 93 6.12 -17.22 -14.50
C GLU A 93 5.62 -17.72 -15.85
N ALA A 94 4.64 -17.04 -16.46
CA ALA A 94 4.16 -17.37 -17.79
C ALA A 94 5.26 -17.21 -18.86
N LYS A 95 6.08 -16.15 -18.78
CA LYS A 95 7.25 -16.00 -19.65
C LYS A 95 8.29 -17.09 -19.42
N ARG A 96 8.53 -17.51 -18.17
CA ARG A 96 9.45 -18.61 -17.84
C ARG A 96 8.95 -19.94 -18.36
N ARG A 97 7.65 -20.25 -18.22
CA ARG A 97 7.02 -21.46 -18.78
C ARG A 97 7.05 -21.48 -20.30
N ALA A 98 6.78 -20.34 -20.95
CA ALA A 98 6.90 -20.22 -22.40
C ALA A 98 8.35 -20.39 -22.88
N ALA A 99 9.34 -19.92 -22.11
CA ALA A 99 10.75 -20.06 -22.43
C ALA A 99 11.34 -21.44 -22.07
N SER A 100 10.81 -22.13 -21.06
CA SER A 100 11.21 -23.49 -20.68
C SER A 100 10.73 -24.55 -21.68
N GLY A 101 9.73 -24.22 -22.51
CA GLY A 101 9.17 -25.14 -23.51
C GLY A 101 8.42 -26.32 -22.89
N GLU A 102 8.12 -26.27 -21.58
CA GLU A 102 7.42 -27.31 -20.84
C GLU A 102 6.06 -27.63 -21.47
N ASP A 103 5.33 -26.61 -21.92
CA ASP A 103 4.04 -26.78 -22.59
C ASP A 103 4.19 -27.49 -23.94
N THR A 104 5.26 -27.18 -24.70
CA THR A 104 5.56 -27.82 -25.98
C THR A 104 5.97 -29.29 -25.79
N GLN A 105 6.71 -29.57 -24.72
CA GLN A 105 7.19 -30.91 -24.38
C GLN A 105 6.06 -31.79 -23.83
N ALA A 106 5.17 -31.23 -23.00
CA ALA A 106 3.95 -31.87 -22.53
C ALA A 106 3.01 -32.19 -23.70
N MET A 107 2.83 -31.25 -24.65
CA MET A 107 1.98 -31.46 -25.83
C MET A 107 2.53 -32.58 -26.73
N LYS A 108 3.85 -32.61 -26.98
CA LYS A 108 4.49 -33.69 -27.76
C LYS A 108 4.27 -35.06 -27.13
N LYS A 109 4.46 -35.17 -25.81
CA LYS A 109 4.29 -36.43 -25.08
C LYS A 109 2.84 -36.93 -25.08
N ALA A 110 1.88 -36.01 -25.04
CA ALA A 110 0.46 -36.34 -25.14
C ALA A 110 0.07 -36.84 -26.54
N VAL A 111 0.62 -36.23 -27.61
CA VAL A 111 0.41 -36.69 -28.99
C VAL A 111 1.02 -38.08 -29.21
N GLU A 112 2.20 -38.35 -28.65
CA GLU A 112 2.88 -39.64 -28.74
C GLU A 112 2.06 -40.76 -28.08
N LEU A 113 1.55 -40.51 -26.86
CA LEU A 113 0.69 -41.45 -26.14
C LEU A 113 -0.63 -41.74 -26.87
N LEU A 114 -1.23 -40.75 -27.53
CA LEU A 114 -2.45 -40.96 -28.30
C LEU A 114 -2.20 -41.83 -29.53
N GLY A 115 -1.06 -41.64 -30.22
CA GLY A 115 -0.68 -42.49 -31.34
C GLY A 115 -0.40 -43.94 -30.92
N GLU A 116 0.21 -44.13 -29.74
CA GLU A 116 0.42 -45.47 -29.16
C GLU A 116 -0.91 -46.17 -28.84
N ILE A 117 -1.89 -45.44 -28.29
CA ILE A 117 -3.22 -45.97 -27.99
C ILE A 117 -3.97 -46.35 -29.28
N GLU A 118 -3.93 -45.51 -30.31
CA GLU A 118 -4.55 -45.80 -31.61
C GLU A 118 -3.94 -47.05 -32.26
N SER A 119 -2.62 -47.23 -32.15
CA SER A 119 -1.91 -48.40 -32.68
C SER A 119 -2.17 -49.72 -31.93
N ALA A 120 -2.72 -49.65 -30.71
CA ALA A 120 -3.00 -50.80 -29.86
C ALA A 120 -4.44 -51.35 -30.00
N ILE A 121 -5.29 -50.67 -30.78
CA ILE A 121 -6.71 -51.02 -30.98
C ILE A 121 -6.94 -51.70 -32.35
N ASP A 122 -5.97 -51.67 -33.25
CA ASP A 122 -5.87 -52.50 -34.47
C ASP A 122 -5.27 -53.89 -34.19
#